data_AF-A0A7W1NDE7-F1
#
_entry.id   AF-A0A7W1NDE7-F1
#
_cell.length_a   1.000
_cell.length_b   1.000
_cell.length_c   1.000
_cell.angle_alpha   90.00
_cell.angle_beta   90.00
_cell.angle_gamma   90.00
#
_symmetry.space_group_name_H-M   'P 1'
#
loop_
_entity.id
_entity.type
_entity.pdbx_description
1 polymer ?
#
loop_
_entity_poly.entity_id
_entity_poly.type
_entity_poly.pdbx_seq_one_letter_code
_entity_poly.pdbx_strand_id
1 'polypeptide(L)'
;MMSPQRAVGPFYTVQAAAVAAWWATLLLWPAARPPFMPHGLEWPLLLAFVWPDVLILVVGSLIAAVTRAGGLRLLLLGAVAYPTLLCLAWSATVGGGHAAALAMTLMLMLVANAAICAELRLFRITRAATPNRHLIVTLAQVAPFWLTFLVVLPWLISACDPLRTTPPSWLGMLATATFIAASALGLASSVCMARRGLGTPLPVACPALLVVSGPYAHVRNPMALAGCIQGLAVAAIMGSPAVAAYALAGAVVWHLVARPSEEG
;
A
#
# COMPACT_ATOMS: atom_id res chain seq x y z
N MET A 1 10.94 -14.37 15.78
CA MET A 1 10.12 -13.31 15.14
C MET A 1 10.44 -11.97 15.80
N MET A 2 10.75 -10.93 15.04
CA MET A 2 10.88 -9.56 15.59
C MET A 2 9.50 -9.10 16.08
N SER A 3 9.41 -8.53 17.28
CA SER A 3 8.15 -7.94 17.72
C SER A 3 7.79 -6.76 16.79
N PRO A 4 6.51 -6.54 16.44
CA PRO A 4 6.09 -5.44 15.55
C PRO A 4 6.61 -4.07 15.99
N GLN A 5 6.75 -3.87 17.30
CA GLN A 5 7.32 -2.65 17.89
C GLN A 5 8.81 -2.43 17.57
N ARG A 6 9.58 -3.49 17.34
CA ARG A 6 10.99 -3.39 16.91
C ARG A 6 11.12 -3.02 15.44
N ALA A 7 10.07 -3.19 14.64
CA ALA A 7 10.07 -2.80 13.22
C ALA A 7 9.84 -1.29 13.01
N VAL A 8 9.29 -0.58 14.02
CA VAL A 8 8.94 0.85 13.93
C VAL A 8 10.17 1.73 13.62
N GLY A 9 11.27 1.54 14.35
CA GLY A 9 12.50 2.33 14.17
C GLY A 9 13.07 2.24 12.74
N PRO A 10 13.25 1.02 12.20
CA PRO A 10 13.65 0.82 10.81
C PRO A 10 12.75 1.53 9.79
N PHE A 11 11.42 1.50 9.94
CA PHE A 11 10.52 2.18 9.00
C PHE A 11 10.77 3.68 8.92
N TYR A 12 10.88 4.37 10.06
CA TYR A 12 11.15 5.80 10.09
C TYR A 12 12.59 6.14 9.65
N THR A 13 13.55 5.24 9.88
CA THR A 13 14.92 5.41 9.39
C THR A 13 14.96 5.36 7.86
N VAL A 14 14.28 4.38 7.26
CA VAL A 14 14.15 4.26 5.80
C VAL A 14 13.41 5.48 5.23
N GLN A 15 12.37 5.96 5.90
CA GLN A 15 11.65 7.17 5.50
C GLN A 15 12.58 8.39 5.45
N ALA A 16 13.34 8.63 6.53
CA ALA A 16 14.29 9.75 6.60
C ALA A 16 15.33 9.68 5.48
N ALA A 17 15.92 8.49 5.27
CA ALA A 17 16.91 8.26 4.23
C ALA A 17 16.32 8.46 2.83
N ALA A 18 15.10 7.99 2.57
CA ALA A 18 14.43 8.13 1.28
C ALA A 18 14.14 9.60 0.94
N VAL A 19 13.65 10.40 1.90
CA VAL A 19 13.40 11.83 1.71
C VAL A 19 14.70 12.59 1.47
N ALA A 20 15.73 12.32 2.27
CA ALA A 20 17.03 12.96 2.11
C ALA A 20 17.67 12.62 0.74
N ALA A 21 17.62 11.35 0.33
CA ALA A 21 18.13 10.90 -0.96
C ALA A 21 17.35 11.50 -2.13
N TRP A 22 16.03 11.63 -2.01
CA TRP A 22 15.20 12.26 -3.03
C TRP A 22 15.54 13.75 -3.21
N TRP A 23 15.63 14.51 -2.11
CA TRP A 23 16.05 15.91 -2.17
C TRP A 23 17.47 16.07 -2.73
N ALA A 24 18.42 15.25 -2.28
CA ALA A 24 19.77 15.25 -2.82
C ALA A 24 19.77 15.00 -4.34
N THR A 25 18.95 14.06 -4.81
CA THR A 25 18.81 13.75 -6.24
C THR A 25 18.28 14.96 -7.03
N LEU A 26 17.23 15.62 -6.55
CA LEU A 26 16.64 16.79 -7.24
C LEU A 26 17.56 18.02 -7.26
N LEU A 27 18.36 18.21 -6.19
CA LEU A 27 19.31 19.31 -6.07
C LEU A 27 20.54 19.09 -6.95
N LEU A 28 21.13 17.89 -6.89
CA LEU A 28 22.38 17.56 -7.57
C LEU A 28 22.18 17.26 -9.06
N TRP A 29 21.00 16.72 -9.44
CA TRP A 29 20.72 16.28 -10.81
C TRP A 29 19.49 16.97 -11.38
N PRO A 30 19.63 18.16 -12.01
CA PRO A 30 18.51 18.89 -12.59
C PRO A 30 17.68 18.08 -13.58
N ALA A 31 18.30 17.16 -14.32
CA ALA A 31 17.62 16.27 -15.27
C ALA A 31 16.66 15.26 -14.60
N ALA A 32 16.77 15.02 -13.28
CA ALA A 32 15.88 14.14 -12.54
C ALA A 32 14.56 14.81 -12.13
N ARG A 33 14.41 16.13 -12.30
CA ARG A 33 13.23 16.90 -11.87
C ARG A 33 11.96 16.66 -12.70
N PRO A 34 12.00 16.58 -14.04
CA PRO A 34 10.79 16.54 -14.87
C PRO A 34 9.76 15.47 -14.49
N PRO A 35 10.13 14.22 -14.13
CA PRO A 35 9.16 13.20 -13.70
C PRO A 35 8.37 13.57 -12.43
N PHE A 36 8.98 14.34 -11.52
CA PHE A 36 8.40 14.72 -10.23
C PHE A 36 7.67 16.07 -10.26
N MET A 37 7.81 16.83 -11.34
CA MET A 37 7.22 18.16 -11.47
C MET A 37 5.99 18.08 -12.39
N PRO A 38 4.77 18.15 -11.86
CA PRO A 38 3.58 18.25 -12.69
C PRO A 38 3.59 19.56 -13.49
N HIS A 39 2.88 19.59 -14.61
CA HIS A 39 2.74 20.81 -15.41
C HIS A 39 2.16 21.94 -14.55
N GLY A 40 2.80 23.11 -14.60
CA GLY A 40 2.43 24.29 -13.82
C GLY A 40 3.11 24.42 -12.46
N LEU A 41 3.84 23.39 -11.98
CA LEU A 41 4.68 23.54 -10.79
C LEU A 41 6.06 24.08 -11.17
N GLU A 42 6.43 25.22 -10.62
CA GLU A 42 7.75 25.81 -10.84
C GLU A 42 8.77 25.35 -9.78
N TRP A 43 10.05 25.31 -10.17
CA TRP A 43 11.13 24.86 -9.29
C TRP A 43 11.28 25.69 -8.01
N PRO A 44 11.16 27.03 -8.01
CA PRO A 44 11.25 27.81 -6.78
C PRO A 44 10.17 27.44 -5.76
N LEU A 45 8.96 27.14 -6.22
CA LEU A 45 7.86 26.71 -5.36
C LEU A 45 8.15 25.33 -4.77
N LEU A 46 8.62 24.38 -5.58
CA LEU A 46 9.03 23.07 -5.07
C LEU A 46 10.16 23.22 -4.04
N LEU A 47 11.17 24.04 -4.31
CA LEU A 47 12.30 24.28 -3.41
C LEU A 47 11.88 24.82 -2.04
N ALA A 48 10.76 25.55 -1.94
CA ALA A 48 10.23 26.03 -0.67
C ALA A 48 9.88 24.88 0.31
N PHE A 49 9.62 23.67 -0.19
CA PHE A 49 9.34 22.49 0.62
C PHE A 49 10.59 21.84 1.22
N VAL A 50 11.81 22.19 0.79
CA VAL A 50 13.05 21.54 1.26
C VAL A 50 13.22 21.67 2.78
N TRP A 51 12.94 22.85 3.34
CA TRP A 51 13.12 23.10 4.77
C TRP A 51 12.05 22.40 5.61
N PRO A 52 10.74 22.51 5.31
CA PRO A 52 9.73 21.69 5.96
C PRO A 52 10.03 20.19 5.90
N ASP A 53 10.45 19.67 4.75
CA ASP A 53 10.73 18.25 4.57
C ASP A 53 11.96 17.80 5.37
N VAL A 54 13.04 18.58 5.39
CA VAL A 54 14.22 18.26 6.19
C VAL A 54 13.89 18.30 7.68
N LEU A 55 13.20 19.34 8.16
CA LEU A 55 12.90 19.50 9.58
C LEU A 55 11.85 18.50 10.08
N ILE A 56 10.77 18.32 9.34
CA ILE A 56 9.64 17.48 9.76
C ILE A 56 9.88 16.04 9.30
N LEU A 57 10.11 15.79 8.01
CA LEU A 57 10.15 14.44 7.47
C LEU A 57 11.50 13.73 7.69
N VAL A 58 12.64 14.42 7.60
CA VAL A 58 13.95 13.79 7.86
C VAL A 58 14.24 13.75 9.36
N VAL A 59 14.39 14.91 10.00
CA VAL A 59 14.75 15.00 11.42
C VAL A 59 13.64 14.41 12.30
N GLY A 60 12.38 14.75 12.05
CA GLY A 60 11.25 14.18 12.79
C GLY A 60 11.17 12.67 12.68
N SER A 61 11.45 12.08 11.51
CA SER A 61 11.49 10.61 11.37
C SER A 61 12.66 9.98 12.12
N LEU A 62 13.86 10.58 12.08
CA LEU A 62 15.00 10.08 12.87
C LEU A 62 14.70 10.10 14.38
N ILE A 63 14.04 11.17 14.87
CA ILE A 63 13.59 11.24 16.26
C ILE A 63 12.50 10.19 16.54
N ALA A 64 11.52 10.03 15.65
CA ALA A 64 10.46 9.02 15.80
C ALA A 64 10.99 7.58 15.75
N ALA A 65 12.14 7.35 15.11
CA ALA A 65 12.79 6.05 15.04
C ALA A 65 13.33 5.59 16.39
N VAL A 66 13.79 6.51 17.24
CA VAL A 66 14.40 6.22 18.55
C VAL A 66 13.50 6.56 19.74
N THR A 67 12.45 7.34 19.53
CA THR A 67 11.50 7.76 20.59
C THR A 67 10.12 7.09 20.45
N ARG A 68 9.35 7.10 21.54
CA ARG A 68 7.95 6.65 21.57
C ARG A 68 6.95 7.80 21.62
N ALA A 69 7.26 8.91 20.93
CA ALA A 69 6.41 10.09 20.90
C ALA A 69 5.23 9.91 19.91
N GLY A 70 4.09 9.43 20.41
CA GLY A 70 2.89 9.21 19.57
C GLY A 70 2.42 10.46 18.82
N GLY A 71 2.48 11.64 19.46
CA GLY A 71 2.14 12.91 18.81
C GLY A 71 3.02 13.25 17.60
N LEU A 72 4.32 12.97 17.68
CA LEU A 72 5.24 13.15 16.56
C LEU A 72 4.91 12.19 15.40
N ARG A 73 4.55 10.94 15.70
CA ARG A 73 4.18 9.96 14.67
C ARG A 73 2.89 10.33 13.95
N LEU A 74 1.91 10.88 14.66
CA LEU A 74 0.68 11.41 14.07
C LEU A 74 0.96 12.65 13.20
N LEU A 75 1.84 13.54 13.66
CA LEU A 75 2.31 14.67 12.87
C LEU A 75 2.97 14.20 11.56
N LEU A 76 3.89 13.22 11.64
CA LEU A 76 4.55 12.65 10.46
C LEU A 76 3.55 11.98 9.50
N LEU A 77 2.57 11.25 10.03
CA LEU A 77 1.51 10.65 9.22
C LEU A 77 0.72 11.73 8.47
N GLY A 78 0.34 12.82 9.14
CA GLY A 78 -0.35 13.95 8.50
C GLY A 78 0.53 14.68 7.48
N ALA A 79 1.80 14.90 7.82
CA ALA A 79 2.78 15.57 6.97
C ALA A 79 3.09 14.81 5.68
N VAL A 80 2.88 13.50 5.64
CA VAL A 80 2.97 12.70 4.40
C VAL A 80 1.61 12.55 3.74
N ALA A 81 0.54 12.27 4.50
CA ALA A 81 -0.77 11.99 3.95
C ALA A 81 -1.35 13.16 3.13
N TYR A 82 -1.22 14.39 3.63
CA TYR A 82 -1.78 15.55 2.93
C TYR A 82 -1.07 15.81 1.58
N PRO A 83 0.27 15.89 1.50
CA PRO A 83 0.98 15.97 0.22
C PRO A 83 0.71 14.79 -0.72
N THR A 84 0.55 13.56 -0.20
CA THR A 84 0.16 12.40 -1.03
C THR A 84 -1.19 12.64 -1.71
N LEU A 85 -2.21 13.05 -0.95
CA LEU A 85 -3.54 13.36 -1.51
C LEU A 85 -3.47 14.49 -2.52
N LEU A 86 -2.68 15.53 -2.25
CA LEU A 86 -2.45 16.63 -3.18
C LEU A 86 -1.82 16.13 -4.49
N CYS A 87 -0.77 15.31 -4.41
CA CYS A 87 -0.11 14.75 -5.59
C CYS A 87 -1.04 13.86 -6.40
N LEU A 88 -1.85 13.03 -5.73
CA LEU A 88 -2.85 12.18 -6.38
C LEU A 88 -3.91 13.02 -7.11
N ALA A 89 -4.45 14.04 -6.45
CA ALA A 89 -5.45 14.93 -7.04
C ALA A 89 -4.86 15.69 -8.24
N TRP A 90 -3.65 16.20 -8.11
CA TRP A 90 -2.95 16.91 -9.19
C TRP A 90 -2.66 16.01 -10.38
N SER A 91 -2.20 14.79 -10.11
CA SER A 91 -1.94 13.79 -11.13
C SER A 91 -3.21 13.43 -11.90
N ALA A 92 -4.36 13.35 -11.21
CA ALA A 92 -5.64 13.04 -11.83
C ALA A 92 -6.23 14.20 -12.65
N THR A 93 -5.97 15.45 -12.25
CA THR A 93 -6.55 16.64 -12.90
C THR A 93 -5.71 17.17 -14.05
N VAL A 94 -4.38 17.17 -13.91
CA VAL A 94 -3.44 17.76 -14.87
C VAL A 94 -2.80 16.72 -15.79
N GLY A 95 -2.86 15.43 -15.43
CA GLY A 95 -2.27 14.35 -16.23
C GLY A 95 -0.74 14.32 -16.21
N GLY A 96 -0.11 14.90 -15.18
CA GLY A 96 1.34 14.93 -14.98
C GLY A 96 1.73 14.77 -13.51
N GLY A 97 3.00 14.50 -13.23
CA GLY A 97 3.48 14.28 -11.85
C GLY A 97 3.18 12.89 -11.27
N HIS A 98 2.86 11.90 -12.13
CA HIS A 98 2.58 10.52 -11.72
C HIS A 98 3.71 9.90 -10.89
N ALA A 99 4.98 10.23 -11.20
CA ALA A 99 6.12 9.71 -10.42
C ALA A 99 6.19 10.32 -9.01
N ALA A 100 5.82 11.59 -8.85
CA ALA A 100 5.70 12.22 -7.53
C ALA A 100 4.54 11.61 -6.74
N ALA A 101 3.37 11.45 -7.36
CA ALA A 101 2.23 10.79 -6.73
C ALA A 101 2.56 9.34 -6.33
N LEU A 102 3.31 8.61 -7.16
CA LEU A 102 3.77 7.25 -6.84
C LEU A 102 4.72 7.23 -5.65
N ALA A 103 5.75 8.08 -5.67
CA ALA A 103 6.72 8.20 -4.58
C ALA A 103 6.03 8.57 -3.25
N MET A 104 5.14 9.56 -3.27
CA MET A 104 4.36 9.98 -2.09
C MET A 104 3.38 8.90 -1.62
N THR A 105 2.79 8.12 -2.53
CA THR A 105 1.90 7.00 -2.14
C THR A 105 2.70 5.90 -1.43
N LEU A 106 3.85 5.52 -1.97
CA LEU A 106 4.74 4.53 -1.36
C LEU A 106 5.27 5.01 0.01
N MET A 107 5.59 6.30 0.12
CA MET A 107 6.01 6.90 1.38
C MET A 107 4.87 6.87 2.41
N LEU A 108 3.64 7.25 2.03
CA LEU A 108 2.48 7.17 2.91
C LEU A 108 2.26 5.74 3.43
N MET A 109 2.40 4.74 2.55
CA MET A 109 2.30 3.33 2.96
C MET A 109 3.36 2.95 3.99
N LEU A 110 4.60 3.40 3.81
CA LEU A 110 5.68 3.15 4.76
C LEU A 110 5.37 3.77 6.14
N VAL A 111 4.95 5.04 6.17
CA VAL A 111 4.63 5.77 7.41
C VAL A 111 3.39 5.21 8.08
N ALA A 112 2.35 4.91 7.31
CA ALA A 112 1.12 4.31 7.82
C ALA A 112 1.42 2.94 8.43
N ASN A 113 2.23 2.10 7.78
CA ASN A 113 2.65 0.82 8.36
C ASN A 113 3.44 1.01 9.66
N ALA A 114 4.35 1.99 9.72
CA ALA A 114 5.09 2.32 10.94
C ALA A 114 4.15 2.76 12.08
N ALA A 115 3.21 3.66 11.79
CA ALA A 115 2.22 4.15 12.74
C ALA A 115 1.29 3.03 13.21
N ILE A 116 0.83 2.16 12.31
CA ILE A 116 0.06 0.96 12.65
C ILE A 116 0.89 0.05 13.57
N CYS A 117 2.15 -0.26 13.24
CA CYS A 117 3.00 -1.11 14.09
C CYS A 117 3.28 -0.50 15.47
N ALA A 118 3.34 0.83 15.54
CA ALA A 118 3.70 1.57 16.73
C ALA A 118 2.51 1.81 17.67
N GLU A 119 1.36 2.16 17.10
CA GLU A 119 0.15 2.58 17.83
C GLU A 119 -0.89 1.46 17.93
N LEU A 120 -0.93 0.53 16.96
CA LEU A 120 -1.80 -0.64 16.98
C LEU A 120 -1.02 -1.88 17.42
N ARG A 121 -1.58 -2.61 18.39
CA ARG A 121 -1.08 -3.95 18.73
C ARG A 121 -1.49 -4.92 17.61
N LEU A 122 -0.61 -5.10 16.62
CA LEU A 122 -0.77 -6.11 15.58
C LEU A 122 -0.86 -7.51 16.19
N PHE A 123 -1.64 -8.39 15.56
CA PHE A 123 -2.02 -9.74 15.99
C PHE A 123 -2.86 -9.80 17.28
N ARG A 124 -3.58 -8.73 17.60
CA ARG A 124 -4.53 -8.76 18.71
C ARG A 124 -5.73 -9.62 18.34
N ILE A 125 -5.96 -10.67 19.12
CA ILE A 125 -7.19 -11.47 19.03
C ILE A 125 -8.38 -10.54 19.26
N THR A 126 -9.35 -10.60 18.36
CA THR A 126 -10.51 -9.71 18.38
C THR A 126 -11.31 -9.90 19.67
N ARG A 127 -11.73 -8.81 20.32
CA ARG A 127 -12.72 -8.89 21.41
C ARG A 127 -14.03 -9.44 20.85
N ALA A 128 -14.71 -10.31 21.60
CA ALA A 128 -16.01 -10.86 21.21
C ALA A 128 -16.94 -9.75 20.70
N ALA A 129 -17.32 -9.83 19.43
CA ALA A 129 -18.25 -8.91 18.80
C ALA A 129 -19.22 -9.70 17.91
N THR A 130 -20.28 -9.04 17.45
CA THR A 130 -21.26 -9.69 16.58
C THR A 130 -20.67 -9.98 15.20
N PRO A 131 -21.04 -11.08 14.53
CA PRO A 131 -20.56 -11.41 13.17
C PRO A 131 -20.74 -10.29 12.15
N ASN A 132 -21.83 -9.50 12.26
CA ASN A 132 -22.10 -8.37 11.39
C ASN A 132 -21.08 -7.23 11.58
N ARG A 133 -20.60 -7.01 12.81
CA ARG A 133 -19.57 -6.01 13.10
C ARG A 133 -18.22 -6.42 12.50
N HIS A 134 -17.86 -7.70 12.59
CA HIS A 134 -16.65 -8.21 11.92
C HIS A 134 -16.73 -8.06 10.40
N LEU A 135 -17.91 -8.28 9.82
CA LEU A 135 -18.14 -8.09 8.39
C LEU A 135 -17.98 -6.61 7.96
N ILE A 136 -18.62 -5.68 8.67
CA ILE A 136 -18.52 -4.24 8.36
C ILE A 136 -17.06 -3.77 8.48
N VAL A 137 -16.36 -4.15 9.55
CA VAL A 137 -14.94 -3.80 9.73
C VAL A 137 -14.09 -4.41 8.61
N THR A 138 -14.34 -5.66 8.24
CA THR A 138 -13.63 -6.31 7.13
C THR A 138 -13.85 -5.58 5.81
N LEU A 139 -15.09 -5.21 5.48
CA LEU A 139 -15.40 -4.46 4.25
C LEU A 139 -14.77 -3.05 4.27
N ALA A 140 -14.83 -2.36 5.41
CA ALA A 140 -14.20 -1.06 5.59
C ALA A 140 -12.67 -1.11 5.48
N GLN A 141 -12.07 -2.27 5.73
CA GLN A 141 -10.63 -2.53 5.57
C GLN A 141 -10.26 -2.93 4.14
N VAL A 142 -11.08 -3.77 3.51
CA VAL A 142 -10.88 -4.25 2.13
C VAL A 142 -10.93 -3.08 1.15
N ALA A 143 -11.87 -2.14 1.31
CA ALA A 143 -12.04 -1.02 0.39
C ALA A 143 -10.78 -0.15 0.21
N PRO A 144 -10.17 0.44 1.25
CA PRO A 144 -8.95 1.25 1.10
C PRO A 144 -7.75 0.41 0.65
N PHE A 145 -7.68 -0.87 1.05
CA PHE A 145 -6.64 -1.79 0.58
C PHE A 145 -6.76 -2.01 -0.94
N TRP A 146 -7.93 -2.39 -1.44
CA TRP A 146 -8.17 -2.62 -2.86
C TRP A 146 -7.98 -1.33 -3.67
N LEU A 147 -8.51 -0.21 -3.18
CA LEU A 147 -8.32 1.09 -3.83
C LEU A 147 -6.83 1.40 -3.99
N THR A 148 -6.02 1.21 -2.95
CA THR A 148 -4.59 1.51 -3.01
C THR A 148 -3.85 0.55 -3.94
N PHE A 149 -3.99 -0.76 -3.72
CA PHE A 149 -3.16 -1.77 -4.36
C PHE A 149 -3.62 -2.21 -5.76
N LEU A 150 -4.92 -2.08 -6.07
CA LEU A 150 -5.52 -2.51 -7.34
C LEU A 150 -5.95 -1.35 -8.24
N VAL A 151 -6.02 -0.13 -7.73
CA VAL A 151 -6.42 1.05 -8.53
C VAL A 151 -5.32 2.11 -8.53
N VAL A 152 -5.02 2.73 -7.39
CA VAL A 152 -4.10 3.89 -7.31
C VAL A 152 -2.69 3.51 -7.74
N LEU A 153 -2.08 2.48 -7.15
CA LEU A 153 -0.73 2.05 -7.51
C LEU A 153 -0.65 1.59 -8.97
N PRO A 154 -1.51 0.66 -9.45
CA PRO A 154 -1.47 0.26 -10.85
C PRO A 154 -1.66 1.42 -11.83
N TRP A 155 -2.59 2.34 -11.54
CA TRP A 155 -2.80 3.54 -12.35
C TRP A 155 -1.53 4.37 -12.47
N LEU A 156 -0.91 4.73 -11.34
CA LEU A 156 0.33 5.51 -11.31
C LEU A 156 1.49 4.79 -11.99
N ILE A 157 1.67 3.49 -11.73
CA ILE A 157 2.73 2.68 -12.33
C ILE A 157 2.54 2.61 -13.84
N SER A 158 1.32 2.35 -14.31
CA SER A 158 1.02 2.26 -15.75
C SER A 158 1.18 3.60 -16.48
N ALA A 159 0.98 4.72 -15.78
CA ALA A 159 1.17 6.06 -16.33
C ALA A 159 2.65 6.40 -16.50
N CYS A 160 3.52 5.74 -15.70
CA CYS A 160 4.97 5.85 -15.79
C CYS A 160 5.61 4.76 -16.66
N ASP A 161 4.84 3.81 -17.22
CA ASP A 161 5.35 2.65 -17.94
C ASP A 161 5.52 2.93 -19.44
N PRO A 162 6.77 3.06 -19.95
CA PRO A 162 7.01 3.32 -21.36
C PRO A 162 6.76 2.08 -22.24
N LEU A 163 6.66 0.88 -21.64
CA LEU A 163 6.42 -0.39 -22.34
C LEU A 163 4.93 -0.76 -22.38
N ARG A 164 4.06 0.14 -21.90
CA ARG A 164 2.62 -0.08 -21.91
C ARG A 164 2.10 -0.19 -23.33
N THR A 165 1.27 -1.20 -23.57
CA THR A 165 0.62 -1.44 -24.85
C THR A 165 -0.89 -1.49 -24.68
N THR A 166 -1.62 -1.37 -25.79
CA THR A 166 -3.07 -1.61 -25.78
C THR A 166 -3.30 -3.11 -25.94
N PRO A 167 -3.83 -3.81 -24.91
CA PRO A 167 -4.08 -5.24 -25.02
C PRO A 167 -5.18 -5.52 -26.06
N PRO A 168 -5.13 -6.65 -26.78
CA PRO A 168 -6.21 -7.04 -27.67
C PRO A 168 -7.51 -7.27 -26.87
N SER A 169 -8.66 -6.99 -27.49
CA SER A 169 -9.97 -6.98 -26.82
C SER A 169 -10.32 -8.30 -26.12
N TRP A 170 -9.99 -9.44 -26.72
CA TRP A 170 -10.22 -10.76 -26.14
C TRP A 170 -9.42 -10.96 -24.83
N LEU A 171 -8.19 -10.46 -24.77
CA LEU A 171 -7.36 -10.53 -23.58
C LEU A 171 -7.89 -9.60 -22.49
N GLY A 172 -8.33 -8.39 -22.86
CA GLY A 172 -9.00 -7.47 -21.94
C GLY A 172 -10.28 -8.05 -21.33
N MET A 173 -11.11 -8.72 -22.13
CA MET A 173 -12.32 -9.42 -21.64
C MET A 173 -11.97 -10.57 -20.70
N LEU A 174 -11.00 -11.41 -21.09
CA LEU A 174 -10.54 -12.51 -20.26
C LEU A 174 -9.99 -12.01 -18.93
N ALA A 175 -9.10 -11.01 -18.96
CA ALA A 175 -8.51 -10.42 -17.77
C ALA A 175 -9.57 -9.78 -16.86
N THR A 176 -10.58 -9.12 -17.42
CA THR A 176 -11.72 -8.57 -16.66
C THR A 176 -12.53 -9.68 -16.00
N ALA A 177 -12.85 -10.76 -16.72
CA ALA A 177 -13.54 -11.91 -16.16
C ALA A 177 -12.73 -12.57 -15.04
N THR A 178 -11.42 -12.73 -15.24
CA THR A 178 -10.48 -13.23 -14.22
C THR A 178 -10.44 -12.33 -13.00
N PHE A 179 -10.41 -11.00 -13.17
CA PHE A 179 -10.45 -10.05 -12.07
C PHE A 179 -11.75 -10.17 -11.26
N ILE A 180 -12.90 -10.30 -11.93
CA ILE A 180 -14.21 -10.47 -11.27
C ILE A 180 -14.23 -11.79 -10.48
N ALA A 181 -13.79 -12.90 -11.08
CA ALA A 181 -13.74 -14.20 -10.42
C ALA A 181 -12.81 -14.20 -9.20
N ALA A 182 -11.62 -13.61 -9.33
CA ALA A 182 -10.67 -13.47 -8.22
C ALA A 182 -11.22 -12.55 -7.12
N SER A 183 -11.93 -11.48 -7.49
CA SER A 183 -12.60 -10.59 -6.54
C SER A 183 -13.70 -11.33 -5.77
N ALA A 184 -14.51 -12.15 -6.45
CA ALA A 184 -15.51 -12.99 -5.81
C ALA A 184 -14.87 -13.99 -4.83
N LEU A 185 -13.75 -14.62 -5.21
CA LEU A 185 -12.98 -15.50 -4.33
C LEU A 185 -12.46 -14.74 -3.10
N GLY A 186 -11.87 -13.55 -3.28
CA GLY A 186 -11.36 -12.73 -2.20
C GLY A 186 -12.43 -12.29 -1.21
N LEU A 187 -13.59 -11.84 -1.72
CA LEU A 187 -14.74 -11.46 -0.90
C LEU A 187 -15.36 -12.67 -0.19
N ALA A 188 -15.56 -13.80 -0.87
CA ALA A 188 -16.06 -15.03 -0.27
C ALA A 188 -15.14 -15.52 0.87
N SER A 189 -13.82 -15.43 0.64
CA SER A 189 -12.80 -15.76 1.66
C SER A 189 -12.84 -14.79 2.83
N SER A 190 -13.01 -13.49 2.57
CA SER A 190 -13.14 -12.47 3.62
C SER A 190 -14.39 -12.67 4.47
N VAL A 191 -15.53 -12.98 3.84
CA VAL A 191 -16.80 -13.28 4.53
C VAL A 191 -16.69 -14.57 5.35
N CYS A 192 -16.07 -15.61 4.80
CA CYS A 192 -15.84 -16.86 5.51
C CYS A 192 -14.98 -16.63 6.75
N MET A 193 -13.90 -15.88 6.62
CA MET A 193 -13.03 -15.50 7.74
C MET A 193 -13.78 -14.68 8.78
N ALA A 194 -14.54 -13.67 8.35
CA ALA A 194 -15.29 -12.79 9.26
C ALA A 194 -16.36 -13.53 10.06
N ARG A 195 -17.08 -14.46 9.42
CA ARG A 195 -18.20 -15.18 10.06
C ARG A 195 -17.75 -16.38 10.87
N ARG A 196 -16.77 -17.15 10.38
CA ARG A 196 -16.35 -18.42 11.00
C ARG A 196 -15.10 -18.28 11.84
N GLY A 197 -14.21 -17.35 11.50
CA GLY A 197 -12.98 -17.08 12.24
C GLY A 197 -13.16 -16.12 13.41
N LEU A 198 -14.31 -15.42 13.52
CA LEU A 198 -14.59 -14.43 14.58
C LEU A 198 -13.53 -13.31 14.67
N GLY A 199 -13.05 -12.83 13.53
CA GLY A 199 -12.11 -11.73 13.40
C GLY A 199 -12.11 -11.18 11.98
N THR A 200 -11.09 -10.44 11.59
CA THR A 200 -10.90 -9.92 10.24
C THR A 200 -9.62 -10.49 9.63
N PRO A 201 -9.51 -10.51 8.30
CA PRO A 201 -8.29 -10.99 7.65
C PRO A 201 -7.08 -10.07 7.87
N LEU A 202 -7.25 -8.89 8.48
CA LEU A 202 -6.13 -8.00 8.77
C LEU A 202 -5.53 -8.25 10.16
N PRO A 203 -4.20 -8.07 10.32
CA PRO A 203 -3.50 -8.32 11.58
C PRO A 203 -4.01 -7.48 12.76
N VAL A 204 -4.75 -6.40 12.51
CA VAL A 204 -5.28 -5.50 13.56
C VAL A 204 -6.40 -6.17 14.38
N ALA A 205 -7.06 -7.19 13.84
CA ALA A 205 -8.14 -7.91 14.49
C ALA A 205 -8.17 -9.37 14.01
N CYS A 206 -7.16 -10.16 14.37
CA CYS A 206 -7.03 -11.53 13.86
C CYS A 206 -8.22 -12.44 14.21
N PRO A 207 -8.51 -13.44 13.35
CA PRO A 207 -9.50 -14.47 13.66
C PRO A 207 -9.10 -15.25 14.92
N ALA A 208 -10.07 -15.52 15.79
CA ALA A 208 -9.91 -16.32 17.00
C ALA A 208 -10.02 -17.83 16.73
N LEU A 209 -10.61 -18.22 15.60
CA LEU A 209 -10.83 -19.61 15.22
C LEU A 209 -10.22 -19.92 13.85
N LEU A 210 -9.69 -21.14 13.71
CA LEU A 210 -9.22 -21.65 12.43
C LEU A 210 -10.40 -21.89 11.48
N VAL A 211 -10.29 -21.37 10.26
CA VAL A 211 -11.32 -21.52 9.23
C VAL A 211 -10.86 -22.54 8.19
N VAL A 212 -11.54 -23.68 8.14
CA VAL A 212 -11.21 -24.80 7.21
C VAL A 212 -12.32 -25.08 6.20
N SER A 213 -13.20 -24.10 5.96
CA SER A 213 -14.43 -24.29 5.19
C SER A 213 -14.62 -23.20 4.14
N GLY A 214 -15.46 -23.46 3.13
CA GLY A 214 -15.55 -22.59 1.96
C GLY A 214 -14.23 -22.58 1.17
N PRO A 215 -13.73 -21.43 0.69
CA PRO A 215 -12.46 -21.35 -0.03
C PRO A 215 -11.26 -21.94 0.73
N TYR A 216 -11.26 -21.83 2.06
CA TYR A 216 -10.19 -22.36 2.92
C TYR A 216 -10.14 -23.90 3.00
N ALA A 217 -11.16 -24.60 2.46
CA ALA A 217 -11.12 -26.06 2.34
C ALA A 217 -10.21 -26.54 1.20
N HIS A 218 -9.88 -25.66 0.24
CA HIS A 218 -9.11 -26.01 -0.96
C HIS A 218 -7.70 -25.42 -0.95
N VAL A 219 -7.54 -24.20 -0.41
CA VAL A 219 -6.27 -23.48 -0.37
C VAL A 219 -6.08 -22.89 1.02
N ARG A 220 -4.86 -22.93 1.55
CA ARG A 220 -4.55 -22.41 2.90
C ARG A 220 -4.75 -20.90 3.01
N ASN A 221 -4.34 -20.15 1.98
CA ASN A 221 -4.56 -18.71 1.90
C ASN A 221 -5.24 -18.32 0.56
N PRO A 222 -6.56 -18.51 0.45
CA PRO A 222 -7.32 -18.17 -0.75
C PRO A 222 -7.40 -16.65 -0.99
N MET A 223 -7.19 -15.82 0.04
CA MET A 223 -7.15 -14.36 -0.09
C MET A 223 -5.87 -13.86 -0.75
N ALA A 224 -4.71 -14.38 -0.34
CA ALA A 224 -3.44 -14.07 -1.00
C ALA A 224 -3.45 -14.53 -2.46
N LEU A 225 -3.98 -15.72 -2.73
CA LEU A 225 -4.18 -16.22 -4.09
C LEU A 225 -5.06 -15.27 -4.92
N ALA A 226 -6.20 -14.85 -4.38
CA ALA A 226 -7.08 -13.89 -5.03
C ALA A 226 -6.35 -12.57 -5.33
N GLY A 227 -5.62 -12.01 -4.37
CA GLY A 227 -4.85 -10.77 -4.55
C GLY A 227 -3.80 -10.86 -5.65
N CYS A 228 -3.04 -11.96 -5.72
CA CYS A 228 -2.06 -12.20 -6.78
C CYS A 228 -2.73 -12.26 -8.17
N ILE A 229 -3.84 -13.00 -8.28
CA ILE A 229 -4.59 -13.11 -9.54
C ILE A 229 -5.18 -11.75 -9.94
N GLN A 230 -5.73 -10.99 -8.99
CA GLN A 230 -6.24 -9.64 -9.23
C GLN A 230 -5.15 -8.70 -9.75
N GLY A 231 -3.97 -8.69 -9.13
CA GLY A 231 -2.85 -7.84 -9.57
C GLY A 231 -2.39 -8.15 -10.99
N LEU A 232 -2.29 -9.44 -11.34
CA LEU A 232 -1.94 -9.87 -12.70
C LEU A 232 -3.05 -9.56 -13.71
N ALA A 233 -4.31 -9.72 -13.32
CA ALA A 233 -5.44 -9.35 -14.16
C ALA A 233 -5.47 -7.84 -14.43
N VAL A 234 -5.23 -6.99 -13.43
CA VAL A 234 -5.10 -5.54 -13.58
C VAL A 234 -3.95 -5.20 -14.53
N ALA A 235 -2.79 -5.86 -14.39
CA ALA A 235 -1.67 -5.65 -15.31
C ALA A 235 -2.04 -5.96 -16.76
N ALA A 236 -2.78 -7.05 -17.00
CA ALA A 236 -3.25 -7.43 -18.33
C ALA A 236 -4.32 -6.47 -18.88
N ILE A 237 -5.26 -6.00 -18.04
CA ILE A 237 -6.27 -4.99 -18.42
C ILE A 237 -5.58 -3.69 -18.85
N MET A 238 -4.53 -3.28 -18.13
CA MET A 238 -3.81 -2.03 -18.39
C MET A 238 -2.75 -2.17 -19.48
N GLY A 239 -2.42 -3.39 -19.89
CA GLY A 239 -1.35 -3.70 -20.85
C GLY A 239 0.03 -3.23 -20.40
N SER A 240 0.29 -3.21 -19.08
CA SER A 240 1.50 -2.65 -18.48
C SER A 240 2.41 -3.71 -17.87
N PRO A 241 3.58 -3.99 -18.49
CA PRO A 241 4.59 -4.86 -17.90
C PRO A 241 5.08 -4.40 -16.53
N ALA A 242 5.16 -3.09 -16.28
CA ALA A 242 5.56 -2.57 -14.98
C ALA A 242 4.55 -2.92 -13.88
N VAL A 243 3.24 -2.87 -14.16
CA VAL A 243 2.20 -3.31 -13.22
C VAL A 243 2.29 -4.83 -12.98
N ALA A 244 2.63 -5.62 -14.01
CA ALA A 244 2.83 -7.07 -13.85
C ALA A 244 4.03 -7.36 -12.94
N ALA A 245 5.16 -6.67 -13.14
CA ALA A 245 6.35 -6.80 -12.30
C ALA A 245 6.06 -6.41 -10.84
N TYR A 246 5.30 -5.33 -10.63
CA TYR A 246 4.82 -4.93 -9.30
C TYR A 246 3.96 -6.01 -8.65
N ALA A 247 2.99 -6.58 -9.36
CA ALA A 247 2.12 -7.64 -8.83
C ALA A 247 2.92 -8.89 -8.45
N LEU A 248 3.88 -9.30 -9.29
CA LEU A 248 4.78 -10.43 -9.01
C LEU A 248 5.70 -10.15 -7.82
N ALA A 249 6.28 -8.95 -7.73
CA ALA A 249 7.09 -8.55 -6.59
C ALA A 249 6.28 -8.61 -5.29
N GLY A 250 5.03 -8.13 -5.31
CA GLY A 250 4.09 -8.25 -4.19
C GLY A 250 3.84 -9.70 -3.79
N ALA A 251 3.62 -10.60 -4.75
CA ALA A 251 3.43 -12.02 -4.51
C ALA A 251 4.67 -12.68 -3.86
N VAL A 252 5.87 -12.34 -4.34
CA VAL A 252 7.14 -12.82 -3.77
C VAL A 252 7.34 -12.30 -2.35
N VAL A 253 7.11 -11.00 -2.13
CA VAL A 253 7.20 -10.39 -0.78
C VAL A 253 6.22 -11.06 0.17
N TRP A 254 4.98 -11.30 -0.25
CA TRP A 254 4.01 -12.02 0.57
C TRP A 254 4.50 -13.44 0.89
N HIS A 255 4.99 -14.18 -0.10
CA HIS A 255 5.46 -15.56 0.10
C HIS A 255 6.66 -15.65 1.06
N LEU A 256 7.60 -14.70 0.99
CA LEU A 256 8.83 -14.71 1.78
C LEU A 256 8.68 -14.09 3.17
N VAL A 257 7.80 -13.10 3.31
CA VAL A 257 7.71 -12.27 4.53
C VAL A 257 6.41 -12.51 5.29
N ALA A 258 5.26 -12.41 4.60
CA ALA A 258 3.96 -12.50 5.25
C ALA A 258 3.58 -13.94 5.58
N ARG A 259 3.72 -14.86 4.63
CA ARG A 259 3.35 -16.27 4.80
C ARG A 259 4.01 -16.94 6.01
N PRO A 260 5.32 -16.78 6.28
CA PRO A 260 5.93 -17.39 7.48
C PRO A 260 5.39 -16.82 8.79
N SER A 261 4.89 -15.58 8.79
CA SER A 261 4.25 -14.96 9.96
C SER A 261 2.78 -15.35 10.13
N GLU A 262 2.12 -15.77 9.05
CA GLU A 262 0.72 -16.23 9.06
C GLU A 262 0.61 -17.74 9.36
N GLU A 263 1.59 -18.55 8.93
CA GLU A 263 1.58 -20.02 9.03
C GLU A 263 2.50 -20.59 10.12
N GLY A 264 3.38 -19.77 10.72
CA GLY A 264 4.38 -20.19 11.71
C GLY A 264 3.96 -19.92 13.14
#